data_AF-A0A3P7IKK4-F1
#
_entry.id   AF-A0A3P7IKK4-F1
#
_cell.length_a   1.000
_cell.length_b   1.000
_cell.length_c   1.000
_cell.angle_alpha   90.00
_cell.angle_beta   90.00
_cell.angle_gamma   90.00
#
_symmetry.space_group_name_H-M   'P 1'
#
loop_
_entity.id
_entity.type
_entity.pdbx_description
1 polymer ?
#
loop_
_entity_poly.entity_id
_entity_poly.type
_entity_poly.pdbx_seq_one_letter_code
_entity_poly.pdbx_strand_id
1 'polypeptide(L)'
;MKEGGEVKYVGGCTYHIEIFEIQKDVSLMNLPLPEPFINFGWQPYGEKFCVLTGNQAKATPLVYRIEANSHAPKLMSKLDAGVQFNEVSWAPAGGWLAVLAKRSTGGNVMFVDTTLQEAKRTNVVEHPGFNKGYWDPTGRYFVTCSTLGGRMGADLGFRLYTFQGRELCRKGLERLSQFKWRPRPPVKLSEQKLKVSALSHYVLMKISFLWTM
;
A
#
# COMPACT_ATOMS: atom_id res chain seq x y z
N MET A 1 -1.44 -36.74 -36.89
CA MET A 1 -1.08 -35.50 -36.18
C MET A 1 -2.21 -35.21 -35.20
N LYS A 2 -1.93 -35.14 -33.89
CA LYS A 2 -2.97 -34.82 -32.90
C LYS A 2 -3.30 -33.33 -33.03
N GLU A 3 -4.59 -33.04 -33.22
CA GLU A 3 -5.16 -31.70 -33.17
C GLU A 3 -4.85 -31.07 -31.81
N GLY A 4 -4.28 -29.86 -31.85
CA GLY A 4 -4.04 -29.04 -30.67
C GLY A 4 -5.37 -28.51 -30.14
N GLY A 5 -5.99 -29.25 -29.23
CA GLY A 5 -7.17 -28.81 -28.49
C GLY A 5 -6.81 -27.57 -27.67
N GLU A 6 -7.32 -26.42 -28.10
CA GLU A 6 -7.29 -25.19 -27.32
C GLU A 6 -8.18 -25.39 -26.09
N VAL A 7 -7.56 -25.52 -24.91
CA VAL A 7 -8.28 -25.69 -23.65
C VAL A 7 -9.01 -24.39 -23.34
N LYS A 8 -10.32 -24.35 -23.62
CA LYS A 8 -11.20 -23.26 -23.20
C LYS A 8 -11.52 -23.44 -21.72
N TYR A 9 -10.89 -22.63 -20.86
CA TYR A 9 -11.24 -22.55 -19.45
C TYR A 9 -12.67 -22.02 -19.29
N VAL A 10 -13.56 -22.85 -18.77
CA VAL A 10 -14.95 -22.47 -18.48
C VAL A 10 -15.00 -21.92 -17.06
N GLY A 11 -14.79 -20.62 -16.91
CA GLY A 11 -14.79 -19.92 -15.63
C GLY A 11 -13.75 -18.81 -15.62
N GLY A 12 -14.15 -17.58 -15.29
CA GLY A 12 -13.20 -16.47 -15.14
C GLY A 12 -12.20 -16.74 -14.01
N CYS A 13 -11.03 -16.10 -14.06
CA CYS A 13 -10.07 -16.16 -12.96
C CYS A 13 -10.69 -15.54 -11.69
N THR A 14 -10.64 -16.28 -10.56
CA THR A 14 -11.04 -15.75 -9.26
C THR A 14 -9.80 -15.31 -8.48
N TYR A 15 -9.95 -14.25 -7.68
CA TYR A 15 -8.88 -13.70 -6.86
C TYR A 15 -9.38 -13.63 -5.42
N HIS A 16 -8.57 -14.08 -4.47
CA HIS A 16 -8.89 -13.99 -3.05
C HIS A 16 -7.63 -13.80 -2.22
N ILE A 17 -7.80 -13.31 -1.00
CA ILE A 17 -6.75 -13.18 0.01
C ILE A 17 -7.15 -14.03 1.22
N GLU A 18 -6.22 -14.85 1.69
CA GLU A 18 -6.32 -15.60 2.94
C GLU A 18 -5.59 -14.83 4.04
N ILE A 19 -6.32 -14.44 5.08
CA ILE A 19 -5.76 -13.75 6.24
C ILE A 19 -5.80 -14.69 7.43
N PHE A 20 -4.63 -14.97 8.01
CA PHE A 20 -4.48 -15.84 9.17
C PHE A 20 -4.32 -14.97 10.42
N GLU A 21 -5.28 -15.02 11.34
CA GLU A 21 -5.15 -14.39 12.65
C GLU A 21 -4.52 -15.38 13.63
N ILE A 22 -3.32 -15.05 14.10
CA ILE A 22 -2.53 -15.91 14.99
C ILE A 22 -2.65 -15.37 16.41
N GLN A 23 -3.46 -16.04 17.23
CA GLN A 23 -3.58 -15.77 18.67
C GLN A 23 -3.11 -17.01 19.47
N LYS A 24 -3.98 -17.56 20.34
CA LYS A 24 -3.78 -18.89 20.94
C LYS A 24 -4.03 -20.00 19.91
N ASP A 25 -5.07 -19.82 19.11
CA ASP A 25 -5.40 -20.63 17.94
C ASP A 25 -5.20 -19.81 16.65
N VAL A 26 -5.15 -20.48 15.50
CA VAL A 26 -5.07 -19.84 14.18
C VAL A 26 -6.46 -19.82 13.54
N SER A 27 -7.01 -18.63 13.31
CA SER A 27 -8.24 -18.47 12.53
C SER A 27 -7.92 -18.06 11.09
N LEU A 28 -8.75 -18.50 10.14
CA LEU A 28 -8.62 -18.16 8.72
C LEU A 28 -9.81 -17.30 8.29
N MET A 29 -9.52 -16.15 7.70
CA MET A 29 -10.50 -15.29 7.05
C MET A 29 -10.26 -15.31 5.53
N ASN A 30 -11.34 -15.50 4.78
CA ASN A 30 -11.32 -15.46 3.32
C ASN A 30 -11.85 -14.12 2.81
N LEU A 31 -11.08 -13.46 1.96
CA LEU A 31 -11.46 -12.19 1.33
C LEU A 31 -11.45 -12.34 -0.19
N PRO A 32 -12.62 -12.58 -0.84
CA PRO A 32 -12.71 -12.55 -2.29
C PRO A 32 -12.45 -11.13 -2.82
N LEU A 33 -11.72 -11.03 -3.92
CA LEU A 33 -11.41 -9.77 -4.58
C LEU A 33 -12.24 -9.62 -5.86
N PRO A 34 -12.82 -8.44 -6.11
CA PRO A 34 -13.65 -8.20 -7.30
C PRO A 34 -12.82 -8.06 -8.59
N GLU A 35 -11.53 -7.78 -8.46
CA GLU A 35 -10.60 -7.51 -9.56
C GLU A 35 -9.24 -8.16 -9.26
N PRO A 36 -8.36 -8.31 -10.28
CA PRO A 36 -7.04 -8.89 -10.07
C PRO A 36 -6.23 -8.16 -8.99
N PHE A 37 -5.53 -8.94 -8.16
CA PHE A 37 -4.65 -8.42 -7.13
C PHE A 37 -3.44 -7.67 -7.71
N ILE A 38 -3.08 -6.52 -7.14
CA ILE A 38 -1.89 -5.74 -7.52
C ILE A 38 -0.92 -5.58 -6.34
N ASN A 39 -1.42 -5.15 -5.19
CA ASN A 39 -0.58 -4.88 -4.02
C ASN A 39 -1.37 -4.97 -2.72
N PHE A 40 -0.66 -5.15 -1.61
CA PHE A 40 -1.22 -5.25 -0.27
C PHE A 40 -0.34 -4.48 0.71
N GLY A 41 -0.95 -3.84 1.71
CA GLY A 41 -0.20 -3.24 2.82
C GLY A 41 -1.01 -3.21 4.12
N TRP A 42 -0.38 -3.65 5.21
CA TRP A 42 -0.91 -3.53 6.57
C TRP A 42 -0.63 -2.14 7.15
N GLN A 43 -1.60 -1.59 7.88
CA GLN A 43 -1.35 -0.47 8.78
C GLN A 43 -0.42 -0.93 9.90
N PRO A 44 0.72 -0.25 10.15
CA PRO A 44 1.57 -0.56 11.28
C PRO A 44 0.81 -0.42 12.60
N TYR A 45 0.94 -1.43 13.46
CA TYR A 45 0.33 -1.47 14.80
C TYR A 45 -1.19 -1.26 14.79
N GLY A 46 -1.86 -1.59 13.69
CA GLY A 46 -3.28 -1.40 13.51
C GLY A 46 -3.95 -2.63 12.91
N GLU A 47 -5.28 -2.54 12.84
CA GLU A 47 -6.19 -3.58 12.35
C GLU A 47 -6.70 -3.29 10.94
N LYS A 48 -6.19 -2.21 10.31
CA LYS A 48 -6.55 -1.82 8.95
C LYS A 48 -5.51 -2.29 7.96
N PHE A 49 -5.95 -2.52 6.73
CA PHE A 49 -5.06 -2.79 5.60
C PHE A 49 -5.66 -2.25 4.32
N CYS A 50 -4.82 -2.11 3.30
CA CYS A 50 -5.24 -1.71 1.97
C CYS A 50 -4.89 -2.81 0.98
N VAL A 51 -5.86 -3.19 0.16
CA VAL A 51 -5.66 -4.02 -1.03
C VAL A 51 -5.78 -3.12 -2.25
N LEU A 52 -4.82 -3.22 -3.15
CA LEU A 52 -4.88 -2.58 -4.45
C LEU A 52 -5.28 -3.64 -5.47
N THR A 53 -6.41 -3.45 -6.14
CA THR A 53 -6.92 -4.36 -7.17
C THR A 53 -7.12 -3.62 -8.48
N GLY A 54 -7.13 -4.33 -9.61
CA GLY A 54 -7.43 -3.72 -10.91
C GLY A 54 -6.62 -4.33 -12.04
N ASN A 55 -6.32 -3.51 -13.04
CA ASN A 55 -5.58 -3.93 -14.23
C ASN A 55 -4.41 -2.99 -14.52
N GLN A 56 -3.75 -3.18 -15.67
CA GLN A 56 -2.59 -2.38 -16.05
C GLN A 56 -2.90 -0.89 -16.30
N ALA A 57 -4.16 -0.52 -16.55
CA ALA A 57 -4.56 0.86 -16.83
C ALA A 57 -5.01 1.58 -15.56
N LYS A 58 -5.90 0.97 -14.79
CA LYS A 58 -6.47 1.53 -13.57
C LYS A 58 -6.43 0.53 -12.42
N ALA A 59 -6.14 1.06 -11.25
CA ALA A 59 -6.11 0.31 -10.00
C ALA A 59 -6.90 1.05 -8.90
N THR A 60 -7.67 0.28 -8.15
CA THR A 60 -8.61 0.72 -7.13
C THR A 60 -8.08 0.34 -5.74
N PRO A 61 -7.82 1.31 -4.86
CA PRO A 61 -7.48 1.01 -3.46
C PRO A 61 -8.75 0.68 -2.65
N LEU A 62 -8.73 -0.46 -1.98
CA LEU A 62 -9.78 -0.95 -1.08
C LEU A 62 -9.22 -0.99 0.35
N VAL A 63 -9.76 -0.17 1.24
CA VAL A 63 -9.36 -0.11 2.65
C VAL A 63 -10.28 -0.98 3.47
N TYR A 64 -9.70 -1.95 4.17
CA TYR A 64 -10.38 -2.90 5.03
C TYR A 64 -9.97 -2.73 6.48
N ARG A 65 -10.80 -3.25 7.38
CA ARG A 65 -10.54 -3.37 8.82
C ARG A 65 -10.90 -4.76 9.31
N ILE A 66 -10.04 -5.33 10.15
CA ILE A 66 -10.39 -6.49 10.96
C ILE A 66 -11.18 -5.98 12.17
N GLU A 67 -12.35 -6.56 12.41
CA GLU A 67 -13.13 -6.34 13.62
C GLU A 67 -12.99 -7.57 14.52
N ALA A 68 -12.87 -7.34 15.83
CA ALA A 68 -12.84 -8.43 16.80
C ALA A 68 -14.10 -9.31 16.65
N ASN A 69 -13.91 -10.63 16.70
CA ASN A 69 -14.97 -11.64 16.53
C ASN A 69 -15.63 -11.69 15.14
N SER A 70 -15.05 -11.05 14.12
CA SER A 70 -15.50 -11.22 12.73
C SER A 70 -14.75 -12.34 12.03
N HIS A 71 -15.46 -13.14 11.23
CA HIS A 71 -14.85 -14.17 10.37
C HIS A 71 -14.43 -13.64 8.98
N ALA A 72 -14.67 -12.35 8.71
CA ALA A 72 -14.29 -11.71 7.45
C ALA A 72 -13.84 -10.26 7.67
N PRO A 73 -12.86 -9.77 6.89
CA PRO A 73 -12.48 -8.36 6.92
C PRO A 73 -13.63 -7.48 6.43
N LYS A 74 -13.87 -6.38 7.13
CA LYS A 74 -14.90 -5.41 6.75
C LYS A 74 -14.31 -4.37 5.80
N LEU A 75 -14.95 -4.18 4.65
CA LEU A 75 -14.61 -3.09 3.74
C LEU A 75 -15.01 -1.76 4.40
N MET A 76 -14.02 -0.91 4.68
CA MET A 76 -14.27 0.45 5.17
C MET A 76 -14.56 1.39 4.01
N SER A 77 -13.77 1.34 2.94
CA SER A 77 -13.90 2.28 1.82
C SER A 77 -13.30 1.73 0.54
N LYS A 78 -13.96 2.08 -0.57
CA LYS A 78 -13.44 1.93 -1.94
C LYS A 78 -13.06 3.33 -2.45
N LEU A 79 -11.77 3.58 -2.65
CA LEU A 79 -11.27 4.86 -3.12
C LEU A 79 -11.35 4.96 -4.65
N ASP A 80 -11.24 6.18 -5.18
CA ASP A 80 -11.22 6.43 -6.62
C ASP A 80 -10.11 5.62 -7.31
N ALA A 81 -10.46 4.95 -8.42
CA ALA A 81 -9.48 4.26 -9.23
C ALA A 81 -8.52 5.26 -9.86
N GLY A 82 -7.21 5.00 -9.76
CA GLY A 82 -6.18 5.84 -10.35
C GLY A 82 -5.36 5.15 -11.41
N VAL A 83 -4.70 5.97 -12.23
CA VAL A 83 -3.89 5.50 -13.36
C VAL A 83 -2.64 4.81 -12.84
N GLN A 84 -2.52 3.52 -13.16
CA GLN A 84 -1.32 2.72 -12.93
C GLN A 84 -0.78 2.74 -11.48
N PHE A 85 -1.64 2.93 -10.47
CA PHE A 85 -1.24 2.69 -9.08
C PHE A 85 -0.77 1.25 -8.92
N ASN A 86 0.29 1.06 -8.15
CA ASN A 86 0.99 -0.22 -8.13
C ASN A 86 1.76 -0.54 -6.84
N GLU A 87 1.59 0.29 -5.82
CA GLU A 87 2.10 0.07 -4.46
C GLU A 87 1.27 0.86 -3.45
N VAL A 88 1.04 0.27 -2.27
CA VAL A 88 0.47 0.94 -1.11
C VAL A 88 1.54 1.09 -0.03
N SER A 89 1.57 2.22 0.66
CA SER A 89 2.58 2.53 1.68
C SER A 89 1.93 3.24 2.85
N TRP A 90 1.90 2.59 4.00
CA TRP A 90 1.34 3.14 5.23
C TRP A 90 2.37 3.96 6.01
N ALA A 91 1.91 5.03 6.64
CA ALA A 91 2.72 5.79 7.58
C ALA A 91 3.12 4.91 8.80
N PRO A 92 4.36 4.99 9.29
CA PRO A 92 4.83 4.18 10.44
C PRO A 92 4.01 4.37 11.72
N ALA A 93 3.42 5.56 11.91
CA ALA A 93 2.54 5.86 13.04
C ALA A 93 1.07 5.45 12.80
N GLY A 94 0.76 4.85 11.64
CA GLY A 94 -0.60 4.58 11.20
C GLY A 94 -1.37 5.84 10.77
N GLY A 95 -2.68 5.69 10.54
CA GLY A 95 -3.61 6.79 10.23
C GLY A 95 -3.53 7.31 8.79
N TRP A 96 -2.35 7.24 8.16
CA TRP A 96 -2.12 7.77 6.81
C TRP A 96 -1.63 6.69 5.86
N LEU A 97 -2.13 6.77 4.63
CA LEU A 97 -1.80 5.87 3.54
C LEU A 97 -1.40 6.69 2.30
N ALA A 98 -0.32 6.26 1.64
CA ALA A 98 0.08 6.74 0.33
C ALA A 98 -0.07 5.61 -0.69
N VAL A 99 -0.80 5.85 -1.78
CA VAL A 99 -0.93 4.92 -2.92
C VAL A 99 -0.10 5.47 -4.08
N LEU A 100 0.82 4.66 -4.59
CA LEU A 100 1.90 5.10 -5.47
C LEU A 100 1.77 4.51 -6.87
N ALA A 101 1.97 5.35 -7.87
CA ALA A 101 2.16 4.94 -9.26
C ALA A 101 3.64 5.04 -9.65
N LYS A 102 4.57 4.53 -8.82
CA LYS A 102 6.04 4.68 -9.01
C LYS A 102 6.63 4.02 -10.26
N ARG A 103 5.82 3.22 -10.96
CA ARG A 103 6.15 2.56 -12.23
C ARG A 103 5.45 3.22 -13.42
N SER A 104 4.58 4.21 -13.20
CA SER A 104 3.88 4.96 -14.24
C SER A 104 4.72 6.16 -14.70
N THR A 105 4.39 6.69 -15.88
CA THR A 105 5.07 7.89 -16.41
C THR A 105 4.64 9.14 -15.65
N GLY A 106 3.35 9.26 -15.31
CA GLY A 106 2.82 10.41 -14.58
C GLY A 106 3.28 10.48 -13.12
N GLY A 107 3.57 9.32 -12.51
CA GLY A 107 4.11 9.30 -11.15
C GLY A 107 3.12 9.84 -10.11
N ASN A 108 1.86 9.40 -10.18
CA ASN A 108 0.81 9.84 -9.28
C ASN A 108 1.02 9.27 -7.86
N VAL A 109 0.71 10.08 -6.86
CA VAL A 109 0.69 9.71 -5.44
C VAL A 109 -0.62 10.19 -4.82
N MET A 110 -1.44 9.25 -4.36
CA MET A 110 -2.66 9.55 -3.62
C MET A 110 -2.39 9.49 -2.12
N PHE A 111 -2.75 10.54 -1.39
CA PHE A 111 -2.73 10.61 0.06
C PHE A 111 -4.13 10.38 0.62
N VAL A 112 -4.22 9.53 1.64
CA VAL A 112 -5.48 9.06 2.20
C VAL A 112 -5.43 9.17 3.72
N ASP A 113 -6.45 9.81 4.29
CA ASP A 113 -6.74 9.80 5.71
C ASP A 113 -7.57 8.56 6.03
N THR A 114 -7.06 7.71 6.91
CA THR A 114 -7.73 6.46 7.34
C THR A 114 -8.16 6.53 8.80
N THR A 115 -8.02 7.68 9.46
CA THR A 115 -8.40 7.87 10.88
C THR A 115 -9.92 7.97 11.06
N LEU A 116 -10.62 8.37 10.00
CA LEU A 116 -12.06 8.49 9.94
C LEU A 116 -12.75 7.11 9.85
N GLN A 117 -14.07 7.10 10.03
CA GLN A 117 -14.90 5.90 9.84
C GLN A 117 -14.84 5.38 8.40
N GLU A 118 -14.80 6.30 7.43
CA GLU A 118 -14.54 6.03 6.02
C GLU A 118 -13.21 6.67 5.64
N ALA A 119 -12.32 5.90 5.02
CA ALA A 119 -11.07 6.41 4.52
C ALA A 119 -11.33 7.43 3.41
N LYS A 120 -10.69 8.60 3.52
CA LYS A 120 -10.92 9.73 2.61
C LYS A 120 -9.62 10.12 1.92
N ARG A 121 -9.67 10.21 0.58
CA ARG A 121 -8.62 10.86 -0.21
C ARG A 121 -8.49 12.32 0.22
N THR A 122 -7.28 12.74 0.60
CA THR A 122 -6.98 14.13 0.94
C THR A 122 -6.35 14.88 -0.22
N ASN A 123 -5.40 14.26 -0.93
CA ASN A 123 -4.78 14.86 -2.10
C ASN A 123 -4.29 13.81 -3.10
N VAL A 124 -4.10 14.22 -4.35
CA VAL A 124 -3.36 13.47 -5.37
C VAL A 124 -2.36 14.41 -6.02
N VAL A 125 -1.08 14.04 -6.00
CA VAL A 125 0.01 14.82 -6.59
C VAL A 125 0.74 14.00 -7.64
N GLU A 126 1.46 14.70 -8.52
CA GLU A 126 2.24 14.08 -9.58
C GLU A 126 3.74 14.37 -9.37
N HIS A 127 4.55 13.33 -9.46
CA HIS A 127 6.00 13.43 -9.55
C HIS A 127 6.49 12.54 -10.70
N PRO A 128 6.47 13.02 -11.95
CA PRO A 128 6.90 12.24 -13.09
C PRO A 128 8.32 11.67 -12.88
N GLY A 129 8.50 10.39 -13.21
CA GLY A 129 9.79 9.71 -13.10
C GLY A 129 10.17 9.19 -11.72
N PHE A 130 9.40 9.48 -10.66
CA PHE A 130 9.73 8.96 -9.32
C PHE A 130 9.68 7.43 -9.29
N ASN A 131 10.66 6.82 -8.60
CA ASN A 131 10.78 5.37 -8.52
C ASN A 131 10.88 4.86 -7.07
N LYS A 132 10.98 5.76 -6.08
CA LYS A 132 11.00 5.43 -4.65
C LYS A 132 10.09 6.37 -3.87
N GLY A 133 9.41 5.86 -2.86
CA GLY A 133 8.61 6.63 -1.91
C GLY A 133 8.93 6.19 -0.48
N TYR A 134 9.06 7.13 0.45
CA TYR A 134 9.40 6.84 1.85
C TYR A 134 8.63 7.73 2.82
N TRP A 135 8.02 7.13 3.82
CA TRP A 135 7.55 7.84 5.01
C TRP A 135 8.71 8.17 5.94
N ASP A 136 8.66 9.32 6.59
CA ASP A 136 9.53 9.61 7.71
C ASP A 136 9.16 8.74 8.93
N PRO A 137 10.08 8.50 9.89
CA PRO A 137 9.79 7.65 11.05
C PRO A 137 8.61 8.11 11.91
N THR A 138 8.23 9.40 11.84
CA THR A 138 7.06 9.93 12.58
C THR A 138 5.74 9.80 11.81
N GLY A 139 5.78 9.45 10.52
CA GLY A 139 4.60 9.37 9.66
C GLY A 139 3.98 10.73 9.29
N ARG A 140 4.67 11.84 9.54
CA ARG A 140 4.18 13.20 9.26
C ARG A 140 4.60 13.71 7.89
N TYR A 141 5.61 13.11 7.31
CA TYR A 141 6.16 13.51 6.03
C TYR A 141 6.34 12.30 5.12
N PHE A 142 6.10 12.53 3.85
CA PHE A 142 6.33 11.55 2.79
C PHE A 142 7.23 12.17 1.75
N VAL A 143 8.20 11.41 1.24
CA VAL A 143 9.09 11.85 0.17
C VAL A 143 8.94 10.92 -1.02
N THR A 144 8.89 11.47 -2.22
CA THR A 144 9.12 10.73 -3.45
C THR A 144 10.46 11.11 -4.05
N CYS A 145 11.17 10.12 -4.57
CA CYS A 145 12.50 10.28 -5.13
C CYS A 145 12.56 9.70 -6.54
N SER A 146 13.21 10.45 -7.43
CA SER A 146 13.65 10.00 -8.74
C SER A 146 15.14 9.71 -8.63
N THR A 147 15.49 8.43 -8.62
CA THR A 147 16.87 7.97 -8.38
C THR A 147 17.47 7.33 -9.63
N LEU A 148 18.80 7.19 -9.67
CA LEU A 148 19.55 6.58 -10.77
C LEU A 148 19.08 5.15 -11.13
N GLY A 149 18.55 4.40 -10.17
CA GLY A 149 17.94 3.08 -10.41
C GLY A 149 16.52 3.14 -10.96
N GLY A 150 16.12 4.29 -11.51
CA GLY A 150 14.77 4.57 -12.00
C GLY A 150 14.69 4.56 -13.51
N ARG A 151 13.76 5.36 -14.04
CA ARG A 151 13.61 5.54 -15.47
C ARG A 151 14.83 6.28 -16.03
N MET A 152 15.38 5.77 -17.12
CA MET A 152 16.46 6.45 -17.84
C MET A 152 15.97 7.81 -18.36
N GLY A 153 16.80 8.84 -18.21
CA GLY A 153 16.49 10.19 -18.67
C GLY A 153 15.48 10.98 -17.82
N ALA A 154 15.03 10.45 -16.67
CA ALA A 154 14.18 11.21 -15.76
C ALA A 154 15.00 12.23 -14.94
N ASP A 155 14.42 13.40 -14.67
CA ASP A 155 15.01 14.39 -13.75
C ASP A 155 15.16 13.77 -12.36
N LEU A 156 16.40 13.76 -11.86
CA LEU A 156 16.72 13.19 -10.57
C LEU A 156 16.50 14.21 -9.45
N GLY A 157 16.15 13.71 -8.27
CA GLY A 157 15.84 14.57 -7.15
C GLY A 157 14.75 13.99 -6.26
N PHE A 158 14.23 14.83 -5.37
CA PHE A 158 13.15 14.44 -4.48
C PHE A 158 12.13 15.56 -4.28
N ARG A 159 10.91 15.16 -3.91
CA ARG A 159 9.85 16.05 -3.46
C ARG A 159 9.35 15.59 -2.11
N LEU A 160 9.23 16.54 -1.18
CA LEU A 160 8.80 16.32 0.19
C LEU A 160 7.37 16.83 0.35
N TYR A 161 6.53 16.03 0.98
CA TYR A 161 5.13 16.33 1.25
C TYR A 161 4.83 16.19 2.73
N THR A 162 3.79 16.90 3.19
CA THR A 162 3.08 16.53 4.41
C THR A 162 2.34 15.20 4.20
N PHE A 163 1.91 14.57 5.29
CA PHE A 163 1.06 13.38 5.25
C PHE A 163 -0.29 13.56 4.52
N GLN A 164 -0.76 14.81 4.36
CA GLN A 164 -1.94 15.18 3.57
C GLN A 164 -1.64 15.47 2.10
N GLY A 165 -0.37 15.37 1.68
CA GLY A 165 0.05 15.61 0.30
C GLY A 165 0.28 17.08 -0.06
N ARG A 166 0.46 17.98 0.91
CA ARG A 166 0.94 19.35 0.60
C ARG A 166 2.44 19.32 0.36
N GLU A 167 2.90 19.76 -0.80
CA GLU A 167 4.33 19.85 -1.10
C GLU A 167 4.99 20.91 -0.19
N LEU A 168 6.10 20.53 0.44
CA LEU A 168 6.91 21.38 1.33
C LEU A 168 8.17 21.87 0.63
N CYS A 169 8.83 20.99 -0.12
CA CYS A 169 9.97 21.35 -0.94
C CYS A 169 10.20 20.36 -2.08
N ARG A 170 10.91 20.84 -3.10
CA ARG A 170 11.44 20.03 -4.19
C ARG A 170 12.91 20.36 -4.39
N LYS A 171 13.73 19.35 -4.66
CA LYS A 171 15.15 19.52 -4.95
C LYS A 171 15.55 18.65 -6.13
N GLY A 172 15.94 19.28 -7.22
CA GLY A 172 16.63 18.64 -8.33
C GLY A 172 18.08 18.34 -7.95
N LEU A 173 18.60 17.22 -8.43
CA LEU A 173 19.98 16.77 -8.19
C LEU A 173 20.53 16.23 -9.51
N GLU A 174 21.80 16.49 -9.80
CA GLU A 174 22.45 15.88 -10.97
C GLU A 174 22.56 14.35 -10.82
N ARG A 175 22.75 13.87 -9.58
CA ARG A 175 22.83 12.45 -9.24
C ARG A 175 22.16 12.19 -7.90
N LEU A 176 21.21 11.26 -7.87
CA LEU A 176 20.60 10.74 -6.65
C LEU A 176 20.60 9.21 -6.69
N SER A 177 21.42 8.56 -5.86
CA SER A 177 21.46 7.10 -5.77
C SER A 177 20.52 6.55 -4.70
N GLN A 178 20.46 7.20 -3.53
CA GLN A 178 19.64 6.77 -2.41
C GLN A 178 19.09 7.96 -1.62
N PHE A 179 17.92 7.76 -1.02
CA PHE A 179 17.36 8.64 0.00
C PHE A 179 17.11 7.81 1.26
N LYS A 180 17.50 8.33 2.43
CA LYS A 180 17.18 7.73 3.72
C LYS A 180 16.83 8.82 4.73
N TRP A 181 15.73 8.62 5.44
CA TRP A 181 15.43 9.39 6.64
C TRP A 181 16.44 9.04 7.74
N ARG A 182 16.87 10.03 8.52
CA ARG A 182 17.69 9.74 9.71
C ARG A 182 16.85 8.91 10.71
N PRO A 183 17.32 7.72 11.11
CA PRO A 183 16.65 6.94 12.15
C PRO A 183 16.57 7.75 13.45
N ARG A 184 15.44 7.68 14.15
CA ARG A 184 15.35 8.20 15.52
C ARG A 184 15.79 7.08 16.47
N PRO A 185 16.75 7.32 17.39
CA PRO A 185 17.07 6.37 18.43
C PRO A 185 15.81 5.97 19.21
N PRO A 186 15.69 4.70 19.65
CA PRO A 186 14.57 4.28 20.49
C PRO A 186 14.54 5.13 21.77
N VAL A 187 13.49 5.95 21.92
CA VAL A 187 13.25 6.61 23.20
C VAL A 187 12.63 5.55 24.09
N LYS A 188 13.24 5.24 25.25
CA LYS A 188 12.62 4.38 26.26
C LYS A 188 11.36 5.07 26.76
N LEU A 189 10.24 4.78 26.13
CA LEU A 189 8.92 5.18 26.60
C LEU A 189 8.58 4.30 27.80
N SER A 190 8.01 4.89 28.86
CA SER A 190 7.47 4.11 29.98
C SER A 190 6.33 3.21 29.49
N GLU A 191 6.08 2.10 30.16
CA GLU A 191 5.05 1.10 29.77
C GLU A 191 3.66 1.72 29.53
N GLN A 192 3.32 2.79 30.26
CA GLN A 192 2.07 3.54 30.06
C GLN A 192 1.96 4.23 28.70
N LYS A 193 3.07 4.57 28.04
CA LYS A 193 3.10 5.16 26.68
C LYS A 193 3.28 4.10 25.58
N LEU A 194 3.76 2.89 25.90
CA LEU A 194 3.95 1.78 24.95
C LEU A 194 2.66 1.02 24.62
N LYS A 195 1.65 1.04 25.50
CA LYS A 195 0.34 0.39 25.23
C LYS A 195 -0.39 0.93 24.00
N VAL A 196 0.04 2.07 23.45
CA VAL A 196 -0.54 2.68 22.24
C VAL A 196 0.20 2.28 20.97
N SER A 197 1.39 1.65 21.04
CA SER A 197 2.28 1.50 19.87
C SER A 197 2.75 0.08 19.56
N ALA A 198 2.26 -0.96 20.23
CA ALA A 198 2.78 -2.31 20.01
C ALA A 198 1.73 -3.40 20.23
N LEU A 199 0.97 -3.71 19.17
CA LEU A 199 0.47 -5.07 18.97
C LEU A 199 1.25 -5.64 17.79
N SER A 200 2.26 -6.44 18.12
CA SER A 200 3.01 -7.24 17.16
C SER A 200 2.21 -8.51 16.88
N HIS A 201 1.22 -8.43 16.00
CA HIS A 201 0.62 -9.63 15.41
C HIS A 201 1.44 -10.02 14.18
N TYR A 202 2.12 -11.16 14.25
CA TYR A 202 2.72 -11.79 13.09
C TYR A 202 1.59 -12.39 12.24
N VAL A 203 1.21 -11.73 11.16
CA VAL A 203 0.26 -12.26 10.18
C VAL A 203 1.05 -12.78 8.98
N LEU A 204 1.01 -14.09 8.76
CA LEU A 204 1.47 -14.72 7.53
C LEU A 204 0.37 -14.58 6.48
N MET A 205 0.70 -14.07 5.30
CA MET A 205 -0.24 -13.94 4.18
C MET A 205 0.20 -14.87 3.05
N LYS A 206 -0.73 -15.71 2.59
CA LYS A 206 -0.55 -16.52 1.38
C LYS A 206 -1.45 -15.96 0.30
N ILE A 207 -0.87 -15.68 -0.87
CA ILE A 207 -1.62 -15.30 -2.07
C ILE A 207 -1.71 -16.55 -2.93
N SER A 208 -2.92 -17.09 -3.07
CA SER A 208 -3.17 -18.32 -3.83
C SER A 208 -3.91 -17.95 -5.13
N PHE A 209 -3.35 -18.33 -6.28
CA PHE A 209 -4.03 -18.27 -7.57
C PHE A 209 -4.61 -19.66 -7.84
N LEU A 210 -5.90 -19.87 -7.56
CA LEU A 210 -6.56 -21.12 -7.91
C LEU A 210 -7.16 -21.02 -9.32
N TRP A 211 -6.72 -21.92 -10.19
CA TRP A 211 -7.42 -22.25 -11.42
C TRP A 211 -8.41 -23.36 -11.09
N THR A 212 -9.70 -23.07 -11.11
CA THR A 212 -10.73 -24.12 -11.06
C THR A 212 -10.79 -24.79 -12.44
N MET A 213 -10.61 -26.12 -12.45
CA MET A 213 -10.67 -27.00 -13.63
C MET A 213 -12.08 -27.16 -14.15
#